data_AF-A0A059X3R8-F1
#
_entry.id   AF-A0A059X3R8-F1
#
_cell.length_a   1.000
_cell.length_b   1.000
_cell.length_c   1.000
_cell.angle_alpha   90.00
_cell.angle_beta   90.00
_cell.angle_gamma   90.00
#
_symmetry.space_group_name_H-M   'P 1'
#
loop_
_entity.id
_entity.type
_entity.pdbx_description
1 polymer ?
#
loop_
_entity_poly.entity_id
_entity_poly.type
_entity_poly.pdbx_seq_one_letter_code
_entity_poly.pdbx_strand_id
1 'polypeptide(L)'
;FLGGRLKLDVAAAQRALETHIAKPLGLNILDAAWGIHKIVNESMANAMKTCVAERGGNIYRATMVGFGGAGPVHAAQLARTLKIPTLIIPPFAGVASALGFMLAPFAYDVVRTHKIPLDDLDVPRVRALLDEMAVEASSVVKEAQTSGTARIDSSAELCFIGQGYPVTISLGEFGDGPLDVSRIRALFLSAYRKRFGHCLDDAPVELVSLRVTASIAPKPLNNLYVSP
;
A
#
# COMPACT_ATOMS: atom_id res chain seq x y z
N PHE A 1 29.94 -7.75 4.81
CA PHE A 1 28.47 -7.65 4.95
C PHE A 1 28.11 -7.30 6.39
N LEU A 2 26.93 -6.72 6.68
CA LEU A 2 26.51 -6.29 8.04
C LEU A 2 27.54 -5.42 8.79
N GLY A 3 28.06 -4.36 8.14
CA GLY A 3 29.09 -3.50 8.74
C GLY A 3 30.43 -4.21 8.96
N GLY A 4 30.71 -5.26 8.18
CA GLY A 4 31.95 -6.04 8.26
C GLY A 4 31.90 -7.24 9.20
N ARG A 5 30.84 -7.37 10.02
CA ARG A 5 30.68 -8.47 10.99
C ARG A 5 30.50 -9.84 10.34
N LEU A 6 29.99 -9.88 9.12
CA LEU A 6 29.90 -11.10 8.33
C LEU A 6 30.84 -10.99 7.12
N LYS A 7 31.88 -11.83 7.12
CA LYS A 7 32.74 -12.06 5.96
C LYS A 7 32.03 -13.00 4.99
N LEU A 8 31.91 -12.58 3.74
CA LEU A 8 31.32 -13.40 2.68
C LEU A 8 32.43 -14.21 2.01
N ASP A 9 32.19 -15.50 1.76
CA ASP A 9 33.09 -16.35 1.00
C ASP A 9 32.72 -16.31 -0.49
N VAL A 10 33.41 -15.44 -1.23
CA VAL A 10 33.19 -15.25 -2.67
C VAL A 10 33.59 -16.50 -3.45
N ALA A 11 34.61 -17.23 -3.01
CA ALA A 11 35.07 -18.43 -3.70
C ALA A 11 34.05 -19.57 -3.56
N ALA A 12 33.40 -19.70 -2.40
CA ALA A 12 32.28 -20.63 -2.23
C ALA A 12 31.10 -20.28 -3.14
N ALA A 13 30.73 -18.99 -3.26
CA ALA A 13 29.68 -18.56 -4.17
C ALA A 13 30.01 -18.85 -5.64
N GLN A 14 31.26 -18.62 -6.06
CA GLN A 14 31.73 -18.95 -7.40
C GLN A 14 31.66 -20.45 -7.70
N ARG A 15 32.12 -21.30 -6.77
CA ARG A 15 32.02 -22.77 -6.92
C ARG A 15 30.56 -23.24 -7.05
N ALA A 16 29.66 -22.66 -6.25
CA ALA A 16 28.24 -22.99 -6.32
C ALA A 16 27.62 -22.59 -7.68
N LEU A 17 27.90 -21.37 -8.15
CA LEU A 17 27.45 -20.90 -9.46
C LEU A 17 28.02 -21.76 -10.60
N GLU A 18 29.31 -22.07 -10.55
CA GLU A 18 29.98 -22.89 -11.55
C GLU A 18 29.36 -24.28 -11.65
N THR A 19 29.16 -24.93 -10.49
CA THR A 19 28.69 -26.33 -10.41
C THR A 19 27.22 -26.46 -10.81
N HIS A 20 26.36 -25.56 -10.33
CA HIS A 20 24.92 -25.74 -10.45
C HIS A 20 24.28 -25.00 -11.63
N ILE A 21 24.95 -24.00 -12.21
CA ILE A 21 24.38 -23.16 -13.26
C ILE A 21 25.31 -23.09 -14.46
N ALA A 22 26.57 -22.67 -14.28
CA ALA A 22 27.46 -22.37 -15.39
C ALA A 22 27.83 -23.63 -16.20
N LYS A 23 28.34 -24.69 -15.54
CA LYS A 23 28.70 -25.96 -16.20
C LYS A 23 27.51 -26.65 -16.87
N PRO A 24 26.35 -26.85 -16.21
CA PRO A 24 25.19 -27.47 -16.84
C PRO A 24 24.67 -26.74 -18.08
N LEU A 25 24.83 -25.40 -18.13
CA LEU A 25 24.35 -24.57 -19.23
C LEU A 25 25.44 -24.21 -20.25
N GLY A 26 26.69 -24.65 -20.05
CA GLY A 26 27.80 -24.31 -20.93
C GLY A 26 28.19 -22.82 -20.92
N LEU A 27 27.96 -22.13 -19.80
CA LEU A 27 28.26 -20.71 -19.61
C LEU A 27 29.52 -20.53 -18.77
N ASN A 28 30.14 -19.34 -18.86
CA ASN A 28 31.10 -18.93 -17.84
C ASN A 28 30.36 -18.43 -16.57
N ILE A 29 31.10 -18.32 -15.46
CA ILE A 29 30.52 -17.96 -14.15
C ILE A 29 29.89 -16.56 -14.16
N LEU A 30 30.50 -15.60 -14.86
CA LEU A 30 30.00 -14.22 -14.92
C LEU A 30 28.68 -14.15 -15.69
N ASP A 31 28.58 -14.85 -16.82
CA ASP A 31 27.36 -14.93 -17.61
C ASP A 31 26.23 -15.62 -16.84
N ALA A 32 26.56 -16.69 -16.12
CA ALA A 32 25.61 -17.36 -15.23
C ALA A 32 25.10 -16.41 -14.13
N ALA A 33 26.00 -15.70 -13.44
CA ALA A 33 25.64 -14.72 -12.41
C ALA A 33 24.79 -13.57 -12.96
N TRP A 34 25.17 -13.04 -14.13
CA TRP A 34 24.42 -11.98 -14.80
C TRP A 34 23.05 -12.45 -15.25
N GLY A 35 22.94 -13.69 -15.75
CA GLY A 35 21.68 -14.33 -16.10
C GLY A 35 20.72 -14.42 -14.92
N ILE A 36 21.21 -14.88 -13.75
CA ILE A 36 20.41 -14.92 -12.50
C ILE A 36 19.95 -13.52 -12.13
N HIS A 37 20.87 -12.55 -12.10
CA HIS A 37 20.53 -11.16 -11.78
C HIS A 37 19.46 -10.62 -12.74
N LYS A 38 19.57 -10.88 -14.04
CA LYS A 38 18.60 -10.45 -15.04
C LYS A 38 17.22 -11.08 -14.83
N ILE A 39 17.16 -12.39 -14.60
CA ILE A 39 15.89 -13.11 -14.37
C ILE A 39 15.17 -12.56 -13.12
N VAL A 40 15.92 -12.37 -12.02
CA VAL A 40 15.36 -11.80 -10.78
C VAL A 40 14.80 -10.40 -11.01
N ASN A 41 15.57 -9.53 -11.69
CA ASN A 41 15.09 -8.17 -12.00
C ASN A 41 13.89 -8.18 -12.95
N GLU A 42 13.83 -9.08 -13.92
CA GLU A 42 12.69 -9.16 -14.85
C GLU A 42 11.42 -9.62 -14.12
N SER A 43 11.55 -10.60 -13.22
CA SER A 43 10.45 -11.05 -12.36
C SER A 43 9.92 -9.91 -11.47
N MET A 44 10.82 -9.20 -10.80
CA MET A 44 10.46 -8.01 -9.99
C MET A 44 9.82 -6.90 -10.83
N ALA A 45 10.34 -6.66 -12.04
CA ALA A 45 9.79 -5.67 -12.97
C ALA A 45 8.36 -6.01 -13.37
N ASN A 46 8.07 -7.28 -13.67
CA ASN A 46 6.71 -7.72 -14.02
C ASN A 46 5.75 -7.59 -12.83
N ALA A 47 6.16 -7.99 -11.63
CA ALA A 47 5.35 -7.79 -10.43
C ALA A 47 5.03 -6.31 -10.18
N MET A 48 6.00 -5.42 -10.41
CA MET A 48 5.80 -3.98 -10.25
C MET A 48 4.82 -3.42 -11.29
N LYS A 49 4.91 -3.84 -12.55
CA LYS A 49 3.94 -3.46 -13.59
C LYS A 49 2.52 -3.87 -13.21
N THR A 50 2.34 -5.10 -12.72
CA THR A 50 1.03 -5.59 -12.28
C THR A 50 0.47 -4.75 -11.14
N CYS A 51 1.26 -4.52 -10.08
CA CYS A 51 0.83 -3.72 -8.93
C CYS A 51 0.45 -2.27 -9.31
N VAL A 52 1.20 -1.67 -10.25
CA VAL A 52 0.88 -0.33 -10.76
C VAL A 52 -0.41 -0.35 -11.59
N ALA A 53 -0.59 -1.35 -12.45
CA ALA A 53 -1.78 -1.49 -13.29
C ALA A 53 -3.06 -1.72 -12.46
N GLU A 54 -3.01 -2.57 -11.44
CA GLU A 54 -4.14 -2.85 -10.53
C GLU A 54 -4.65 -1.59 -9.79
N ARG A 55 -3.80 -0.58 -9.66
CA ARG A 55 -4.10 0.70 -9.02
C ARG A 55 -4.45 1.81 -10.03
N GLY A 56 -4.53 1.50 -11.32
CA GLY A 56 -4.76 2.47 -12.39
C GLY A 56 -3.60 3.46 -12.58
N GLY A 57 -2.39 3.11 -12.14
CA GLY A 57 -1.22 3.97 -12.16
C GLY A 57 -0.47 3.96 -13.50
N ASN A 58 0.31 5.02 -13.74
CA ASN A 58 1.23 5.10 -14.89
C ASN A 58 2.68 5.04 -14.41
N ILE A 59 3.36 3.92 -14.67
CA ILE A 59 4.74 3.67 -14.22
C ILE A 59 5.75 4.68 -14.78
N TYR A 60 5.50 5.24 -15.97
CA TYR A 60 6.37 6.24 -16.61
C TYR A 60 6.29 7.62 -15.93
N ARG A 61 5.30 7.83 -15.05
CA ARG A 61 5.15 9.03 -14.22
C ARG A 61 5.40 8.75 -12.74
N ALA A 62 5.79 7.53 -12.39
CA ALA A 62 6.02 7.13 -11.02
C ALA A 62 7.40 7.58 -10.52
N THR A 63 7.52 7.71 -9.20
CA THR A 63 8.81 7.74 -8.51
C THR A 63 9.00 6.42 -7.80
N MET A 64 10.13 5.76 -8.01
CA MET A 64 10.46 4.53 -7.30
C MET A 64 11.26 4.83 -6.04
N VAL A 65 10.88 4.19 -4.93
CA VAL A 65 11.65 4.25 -3.68
C VAL A 65 12.23 2.86 -3.42
N GLY A 66 13.55 2.73 -3.49
CA GLY A 66 14.26 1.46 -3.26
C GLY A 66 14.62 1.30 -1.79
N PHE A 67 13.88 0.47 -1.06
CA PHE A 67 14.14 0.16 0.35
C PHE A 67 14.14 -1.36 0.61
N GLY A 68 14.42 -1.76 1.85
CA GLY A 68 14.63 -3.14 2.26
C GLY A 68 16.10 -3.56 2.16
N GLY A 69 16.42 -4.75 2.65
CA GLY A 69 17.81 -5.24 2.73
C GLY A 69 18.49 -5.38 1.36
N ALA A 70 17.76 -5.88 0.36
CA ALA A 70 18.27 -6.08 -1.01
C ALA A 70 17.68 -5.11 -2.04
N GLY A 71 16.66 -4.32 -1.68
CA GLY A 71 15.98 -3.43 -2.63
C GLY A 71 16.93 -2.47 -3.36
N PRO A 72 17.79 -1.72 -2.66
CA PRO A 72 18.76 -0.82 -3.30
C PRO A 72 19.72 -1.51 -4.27
N VAL A 73 20.03 -2.79 -4.07
CA VAL A 73 20.92 -3.57 -4.95
C VAL A 73 20.32 -3.75 -6.34
N HIS A 74 18.99 -3.87 -6.43
CA HIS A 74 18.25 -4.07 -7.68
C HIS A 74 17.66 -2.78 -8.26
N ALA A 75 17.48 -1.76 -7.42
CA ALA A 75 16.68 -0.57 -7.72
C ALA A 75 17.14 0.17 -8.99
N ALA A 76 18.45 0.36 -9.19
CA ALA A 76 18.95 1.07 -10.36
C ALA A 76 18.60 0.36 -11.68
N GLN A 77 18.75 -0.97 -11.72
CA GLN A 77 18.42 -1.77 -12.90
C GLN A 77 16.90 -1.79 -13.15
N LEU A 78 16.11 -1.96 -12.08
CA LEU A 78 14.65 -1.92 -12.18
C LEU A 78 14.14 -0.59 -12.72
N ALA A 79 14.66 0.54 -12.23
CA ALA A 79 14.28 1.87 -12.69
C ALA A 79 14.50 2.02 -14.19
N ARG A 80 15.65 1.55 -14.69
CA ARG A 80 16.00 1.57 -16.11
C ARG A 80 15.09 0.66 -16.94
N THR A 81 14.92 -0.60 -16.52
CA THR A 81 14.07 -1.58 -17.23
C THR A 81 12.62 -1.08 -17.33
N LEU A 82 12.12 -0.44 -16.28
CA LEU A 82 10.74 0.07 -16.21
C LEU A 82 10.58 1.50 -16.75
N LYS A 83 11.68 2.16 -17.13
CA LYS A 83 11.72 3.57 -17.57
C LYS A 83 11.08 4.52 -16.56
N ILE A 84 11.33 4.28 -15.27
CA ILE A 84 10.88 5.14 -14.19
C ILE A 84 11.83 6.35 -14.13
N PRO A 85 11.30 7.60 -14.20
CA PRO A 85 12.12 8.81 -14.32
C PRO A 85 12.92 9.12 -13.05
N THR A 86 12.40 8.73 -11.88
CA THR A 86 12.98 9.10 -10.59
C THR A 86 13.14 7.88 -9.69
N LEU A 87 14.36 7.69 -9.18
CA LEU A 87 14.69 6.70 -8.15
C LEU A 87 15.19 7.42 -6.90
N ILE A 88 14.58 7.11 -5.75
CA ILE A 88 14.98 7.56 -4.42
C ILE A 88 15.47 6.35 -3.62
N ILE A 89 16.68 6.46 -3.06
CA ILE A 89 17.20 5.52 -2.06
C ILE A 89 17.30 6.29 -0.75
N PRO A 90 16.39 6.07 0.23
CA PRO A 90 16.43 6.80 1.48
C PRO A 90 17.62 6.34 2.34
N PRO A 91 18.13 7.20 3.25
CA PRO A 91 18.95 6.75 4.36
C PRO A 91 18.27 5.60 5.10
N PHE A 92 19.06 4.67 5.64
CA PHE A 92 18.54 3.51 6.37
C PHE A 92 17.57 2.63 5.56
N ALA A 93 17.69 2.60 4.23
CA ALA A 93 16.88 1.77 3.34
C ALA A 93 16.72 0.32 3.84
N GLY A 94 17.78 -0.28 4.41
CA GLY A 94 17.76 -1.63 4.96
C GLY A 94 16.80 -1.87 6.13
N VAL A 95 16.38 -0.81 6.84
CA VAL A 95 15.48 -0.87 8.01
C VAL A 95 14.24 0.02 7.85
N ALA A 96 13.88 0.38 6.62
CA ALA A 96 12.77 1.29 6.34
C ALA A 96 11.42 0.83 6.94
N SER A 97 11.18 -0.49 7.05
CA SER A 97 9.95 -1.00 7.70
C SER A 97 9.89 -0.68 9.19
N ALA A 98 11.02 -0.74 9.90
CA ALA A 98 11.07 -0.37 11.32
C ALA A 98 10.87 1.14 11.50
N LEU A 99 11.48 1.94 10.61
CA LEU A 99 11.25 3.38 10.59
C LEU A 99 9.77 3.72 10.31
N GLY A 100 9.15 3.03 9.36
CA GLY A 100 7.73 3.18 9.04
C GLY A 100 6.83 2.82 10.22
N PHE A 101 7.17 1.79 10.99
CA PHE A 101 6.47 1.45 12.23
C PHE A 101 6.58 2.54 13.30
N MET A 102 7.78 3.09 13.50
CA MET A 102 8.00 4.18 14.47
C MET A 102 7.28 5.48 14.07
N LEU A 103 7.13 5.72 12.76
CA LEU A 103 6.48 6.89 12.18
C LEU A 103 4.99 6.68 11.88
N ALA A 104 4.44 5.49 12.16
CA ALA A 104 3.03 5.25 11.93
C ALA A 104 2.20 6.01 12.97
N PRO A 105 1.07 6.63 12.59
CA PRO A 105 0.11 7.11 13.58
C PRO A 105 -0.43 5.94 14.38
N PHE A 106 -0.74 6.18 15.65
CA PHE A 106 -1.56 5.24 16.42
C PHE A 106 -2.96 5.31 15.85
N ALA A 107 -3.40 4.24 15.20
CA ALA A 107 -4.68 4.18 14.52
C ALA A 107 -5.43 2.91 14.89
N TYR A 108 -6.76 3.00 14.92
CA TYR A 108 -7.64 1.87 15.13
C TYR A 108 -8.81 1.92 14.14
N ASP A 109 -9.03 0.80 13.46
CA ASP A 109 -10.07 0.62 12.45
C ASP A 109 -11.20 -0.21 13.04
N VAL A 110 -12.41 0.34 13.04
CA VAL A 110 -13.65 -0.41 13.25
C VAL A 110 -14.29 -0.64 11.89
N VAL A 111 -14.59 -1.90 11.56
CA VAL A 111 -15.22 -2.29 10.30
C VAL A 111 -16.48 -3.08 10.59
N ARG A 112 -17.60 -2.67 9.98
CA ARG A 112 -18.88 -3.39 10.07
C ARG A 112 -19.39 -3.71 8.67
N THR A 113 -19.62 -4.98 8.40
CA THR A 113 -20.10 -5.48 7.10
C THR A 113 -21.62 -5.50 7.09
N HIS A 114 -22.20 -4.76 6.15
CA HIS A 114 -23.63 -4.67 5.90
C HIS A 114 -23.87 -4.63 4.40
N LYS A 115 -24.38 -5.73 3.84
CA LYS A 115 -24.80 -5.77 2.44
C LYS A 115 -26.18 -5.17 2.30
N ILE A 116 -26.25 -3.95 1.75
CA ILE A 116 -27.50 -3.20 1.61
C ILE A 116 -27.52 -2.56 0.23
N PRO A 117 -28.51 -2.84 -0.64
CA PRO A 117 -28.74 -2.08 -1.86
C PRO A 117 -28.84 -0.58 -1.53
N LEU A 118 -28.18 0.29 -2.31
CA LEU A 118 -28.20 1.73 -2.04
C LEU A 118 -29.62 2.33 -2.07
N ASP A 119 -30.51 1.74 -2.88
CA ASP A 119 -31.90 2.16 -2.98
C ASP A 119 -32.70 1.87 -1.69
N ASP A 120 -32.25 0.89 -0.89
CA ASP A 120 -32.84 0.48 0.39
C ASP A 120 -32.08 1.06 1.60
N LEU A 121 -31.13 1.97 1.38
CA LEU A 121 -30.24 2.47 2.42
C LEU A 121 -30.96 3.40 3.41
N ASP A 122 -31.14 2.94 4.65
CA ASP A 122 -31.57 3.78 5.76
C ASP A 122 -30.39 4.67 6.23
N VAL A 123 -30.33 5.88 5.68
CA VAL A 123 -29.29 6.87 5.98
C VAL A 123 -29.21 7.22 7.49
N PRO A 124 -30.33 7.51 8.19
CA PRO A 124 -30.30 7.66 9.65
C PRO A 124 -29.67 6.47 10.39
N ARG A 125 -30.00 5.23 9.99
CA ARG A 125 -29.42 4.04 10.61
C ARG A 125 -27.93 3.91 10.34
N VAL A 126 -27.48 4.19 9.11
CA VAL A 126 -26.06 4.19 8.75
C VAL A 126 -25.29 5.24 9.54
N ARG A 127 -25.86 6.44 9.71
CA ARG A 127 -25.25 7.48 10.53
C ARG A 127 -25.08 7.04 11.98
N ALA A 128 -26.12 6.46 12.59
CA ALA A 128 -26.05 5.94 13.95
C ALA A 128 -24.97 4.86 14.09
N LEU A 129 -24.83 3.97 13.10
CA LEU A 129 -23.76 2.97 13.09
C LEU A 129 -22.37 3.61 13.01
N LEU A 130 -22.20 4.62 12.16
CA LEU A 130 -20.95 5.37 12.05
C LEU A 130 -20.61 6.10 13.37
N ASP A 131 -21.60 6.69 14.05
CA ASP A 131 -21.45 7.32 15.37
C ASP A 131 -20.97 6.31 16.43
N GLU A 132 -21.60 5.14 16.50
CA GLU A 132 -21.18 4.06 17.40
C GLU A 132 -19.74 3.60 17.11
N MET A 133 -19.40 3.40 15.83
CA MET A 133 -18.06 3.00 15.40
C MET A 133 -17.00 4.07 15.71
N ALA A 134 -17.35 5.35 15.61
CA ALA A 134 -16.44 6.45 15.95
C ALA A 134 -16.16 6.53 17.45
N VAL A 135 -17.17 6.32 18.29
CA VAL A 135 -16.99 6.21 19.73
C VAL A 135 -16.04 5.06 20.06
N GLU A 136 -16.30 3.87 19.51
CA GLU A 136 -15.48 2.66 19.68
C GLU A 136 -14.03 2.87 19.22
N ALA A 137 -13.82 3.39 18.00
CA ALA A 137 -12.47 3.61 17.48
C ALA A 137 -11.71 4.65 18.31
N SER A 138 -12.38 5.74 18.70
CA SER A 138 -11.75 6.82 19.45
C SER A 138 -11.41 6.44 20.89
N SER A 139 -12.17 5.55 21.54
CA SER A 139 -11.86 5.10 22.90
C SER A 139 -10.55 4.30 22.93
N VAL A 140 -10.38 3.37 21.98
CA VAL A 140 -9.17 2.54 21.89
C VAL A 140 -7.92 3.39 21.66
N VAL A 141 -8.00 4.37 20.75
CA VAL A 141 -6.85 5.24 20.43
C VAL A 141 -6.50 6.17 21.60
N LYS A 142 -7.50 6.68 22.34
CA LYS A 142 -7.28 7.51 23.54
C LYS A 142 -6.65 6.73 24.69
N GLU A 143 -7.01 5.46 24.86
CA GLU A 143 -6.38 4.57 25.85
C GLU A 143 -4.92 4.30 25.50
N ALA A 144 -4.62 4.10 24.21
CA ALA A 144 -3.26 3.82 23.74
C ALA A 144 -2.33 5.06 23.77
N GLN A 145 -2.87 6.25 23.48
CA GLN A 145 -2.11 7.49 23.50
C GLN A 145 -2.93 8.65 24.08
N THR A 146 -2.51 9.12 25.26
CA THR A 146 -3.22 10.17 26.03
C THR A 146 -2.94 11.59 25.56
N SER A 147 -1.94 11.79 24.68
CA SER A 147 -1.54 13.11 24.17
C SER A 147 -1.77 13.25 22.68
N GLY A 148 -2.38 14.36 22.26
CA GLY A 148 -2.71 14.66 20.87
C GLY A 148 -4.22 14.63 20.61
N THR A 149 -4.64 15.22 19.49
CA THR A 149 -6.04 15.20 19.06
C THR A 149 -6.26 14.03 18.11
N ALA A 150 -7.24 13.19 18.41
CA ALA A 150 -7.63 12.12 17.51
C ALA A 150 -8.37 12.70 16.31
N ARG A 151 -7.88 12.37 15.10
CA ARG A 151 -8.59 12.55 13.85
C ARG A 151 -9.42 11.30 13.58
N ILE A 152 -10.65 11.47 13.12
CA ILE A 152 -11.54 10.36 12.79
C ILE A 152 -11.93 10.50 11.33
N ASP A 153 -11.67 9.48 10.53
CA ASP A 153 -12.06 9.41 9.13
C ASP A 153 -13.06 8.27 8.92
N SER A 154 -13.95 8.43 7.94
CA SER A 154 -14.92 7.39 7.58
C SER A 154 -14.81 7.01 6.10
N SER A 155 -15.07 5.74 5.82
CA SER A 155 -15.07 5.18 4.47
C SER A 155 -16.12 4.09 4.32
N ALA A 156 -16.49 3.81 3.07
CA ALA A 156 -17.43 2.76 2.73
C ALA A 156 -16.87 1.92 1.58
N GLU A 157 -17.17 0.63 1.58
CA GLU A 157 -16.90 -0.28 0.48
C GLU A 157 -18.21 -0.58 -0.25
N LEU A 158 -18.21 -0.40 -1.58
CA LEU A 158 -19.39 -0.61 -2.42
C LEU A 158 -19.03 -1.41 -3.66
N CYS A 159 -19.98 -2.12 -4.23
CA CYS A 159 -19.86 -2.75 -5.53
C CYS A 159 -21.17 -2.72 -6.30
N PHE A 160 -21.11 -2.95 -7.61
CA PHE A 160 -22.31 -3.31 -8.34
C PHE A 160 -22.84 -4.65 -7.83
N ILE A 161 -24.16 -4.76 -7.68
CA ILE A 161 -24.80 -6.00 -7.23
C ILE A 161 -24.42 -7.14 -8.20
N GLY A 162 -23.88 -8.22 -7.65
CA GLY A 162 -23.44 -9.40 -8.40
C GLY A 162 -21.99 -9.35 -8.91
N GLN A 163 -21.27 -8.23 -8.77
CA GLN A 163 -19.88 -8.11 -9.23
C GLN A 163 -18.86 -8.74 -8.26
N GLY A 164 -19.10 -8.69 -6.95
CA GLY A 164 -18.21 -9.28 -5.93
C GLY A 164 -16.86 -8.56 -5.71
N TYR A 165 -16.62 -7.41 -6.34
CA TYR A 165 -15.38 -6.64 -6.19
C TYR A 165 -15.66 -5.25 -5.60
N PRO A 166 -15.55 -5.08 -4.26
CA PRO A 166 -15.78 -3.80 -3.64
C PRO A 166 -14.70 -2.74 -3.99
N VAL A 167 -15.16 -1.50 -4.08
CA VAL A 167 -14.36 -0.29 -4.20
C VAL A 167 -14.57 0.55 -2.95
N THR A 168 -13.47 0.91 -2.29
CA THR A 168 -13.48 1.81 -1.14
C THR A 168 -13.64 3.26 -1.59
N ILE A 169 -14.58 3.97 -0.98
CA ILE A 169 -14.76 5.42 -1.09
C ILE A 169 -14.49 6.08 0.25
N SER A 170 -13.85 7.25 0.22
CA SER A 170 -13.75 8.11 1.41
C SER A 170 -15.06 8.88 1.58
N LEU A 171 -15.62 8.85 2.78
CA LEU A 171 -16.76 9.68 3.16
C LEU A 171 -16.29 11.02 3.77
N GLY A 172 -14.98 11.17 4.01
CA GLY A 172 -14.34 12.35 4.57
C GLY A 172 -14.00 12.19 6.05
N GLU A 173 -13.59 13.30 6.66
CA GLU A 173 -13.46 13.41 8.10
C GLU A 173 -14.84 13.17 8.74
N PHE A 174 -14.86 12.54 9.90
CA PHE A 174 -16.09 12.16 10.57
C PHE A 174 -16.92 13.39 10.91
N GLY A 175 -18.20 13.38 10.52
CA GLY A 175 -19.10 14.51 10.70
C GLY A 175 -19.08 15.54 9.56
N ASP A 176 -18.18 15.40 8.57
CA ASP A 176 -18.10 16.35 7.45
C ASP A 176 -19.15 16.08 6.36
N GLY A 177 -20.07 17.05 6.27
CA GLY A 177 -21.06 17.13 5.21
C GLY A 177 -22.23 16.14 5.36
N PRO A 178 -23.26 16.28 4.51
CA PRO A 178 -24.39 15.37 4.52
C PRO A 178 -23.96 13.97 4.08
N LEU A 179 -24.48 12.96 4.76
CA LEU A 179 -24.44 11.59 4.29
C LEU A 179 -25.77 11.37 3.57
N ASP A 180 -25.73 11.16 2.26
CA ASP A 180 -26.90 10.86 1.46
C ASP A 180 -26.53 9.87 0.34
N VAL A 181 -27.54 9.14 -0.14
CA VAL A 181 -27.38 8.07 -1.13
C VAL A 181 -26.77 8.61 -2.43
N SER A 182 -27.17 9.81 -2.86
CA SER A 182 -26.69 10.39 -4.12
C SER A 182 -25.19 10.72 -4.05
N ARG A 183 -24.73 11.30 -2.93
CA ARG A 183 -23.30 11.56 -2.67
C ARG A 183 -22.50 10.26 -2.63
N ILE A 184 -22.96 9.26 -1.89
CA ILE A 184 -22.29 7.95 -1.79
C ILE A 184 -22.15 7.32 -3.17
N ARG A 185 -23.24 7.31 -3.95
CA ARG A 185 -23.25 6.78 -5.32
C ARG A 185 -22.28 7.55 -6.21
N ALA A 186 -22.31 8.88 -6.19
CA ALA A 186 -21.41 9.70 -7.00
C ALA A 186 -19.92 9.45 -6.68
N LEU A 187 -19.58 9.34 -5.39
CA LEU A 187 -18.24 8.98 -4.93
C LEU A 187 -17.82 7.60 -5.44
N PHE A 188 -18.72 6.62 -5.37
CA PHE A 188 -18.48 5.26 -5.88
C PHE A 188 -18.25 5.25 -7.38
N LEU A 189 -19.14 5.84 -8.19
CA LEU A 189 -18.99 5.85 -9.64
C LEU A 189 -17.69 6.57 -10.07
N SER A 190 -17.33 7.65 -9.38
CA SER A 190 -16.07 8.37 -9.61
C SER A 190 -14.84 7.48 -9.30
N ALA A 191 -14.82 6.84 -8.12
CA ALA A 191 -13.76 5.93 -7.73
C ALA A 191 -13.66 4.71 -8.65
N TYR A 192 -14.80 4.17 -9.07
CA TYR A 192 -14.90 3.04 -9.99
C TYR A 192 -14.35 3.40 -11.37
N ARG A 193 -14.77 4.53 -11.98
CA ARG A 193 -14.22 5.03 -13.25
C ARG A 193 -12.72 5.24 -13.17
N LYS A 194 -12.23 5.81 -12.07
CA LYS A 194 -10.80 6.03 -11.85
C LYS A 194 -10.02 4.71 -11.81
N ARG A 195 -10.59 3.66 -11.19
CA ARG A 195 -9.94 2.35 -11.05
C ARG A 195 -10.01 1.49 -12.31
N PHE A 196 -11.16 1.47 -13.00
CA PHE A 196 -11.43 0.53 -14.10
C PHE A 196 -11.55 1.18 -15.49
N GLY A 197 -11.51 2.51 -15.58
CA GLY A 197 -11.57 3.27 -16.85
C GLY A 197 -12.97 3.37 -17.47
N HIS A 198 -13.97 2.70 -16.91
CA HIS A 198 -15.37 2.71 -17.32
C HIS A 198 -16.27 2.58 -16.09
N CYS A 199 -17.59 2.71 -16.26
CA CYS A 199 -18.56 2.50 -15.18
C CYS A 199 -19.91 2.07 -15.74
N LEU A 200 -20.70 1.39 -14.92
CA LEU A 200 -22.08 1.01 -15.24
C LEU A 200 -23.01 2.05 -14.60
N ASP A 201 -23.28 3.13 -15.34
CA ASP A 201 -23.93 4.32 -14.78
C ASP A 201 -25.34 4.07 -14.23
N ASP A 202 -26.03 3.03 -14.70
CA ASP A 202 -27.40 2.67 -14.28
C ASP A 202 -27.48 1.35 -13.49
N ALA A 203 -26.34 0.68 -13.25
CA ALA A 203 -26.37 -0.59 -12.54
C ALA A 203 -26.64 -0.38 -11.04
N PRO A 204 -27.39 -1.29 -10.39
CA PRO A 204 -27.66 -1.20 -8.96
C PRO A 204 -26.38 -1.43 -8.16
N VAL A 205 -26.21 -0.63 -7.11
CA VAL A 205 -25.03 -0.63 -6.24
C VAL A 205 -25.45 -1.08 -4.85
N GLU A 206 -24.60 -1.86 -4.18
CA GLU A 206 -24.76 -2.20 -2.77
C GLU A 206 -23.61 -1.64 -1.95
N LEU A 207 -23.95 -1.13 -0.76
CA LEU A 207 -23.00 -0.98 0.34
C LEU A 207 -22.61 -2.38 0.80
N VAL A 208 -21.32 -2.60 1.04
CA VAL A 208 -20.77 -3.88 1.52
C VAL A 208 -20.28 -3.74 2.96
N SER A 209 -19.49 -2.70 3.24
CA SER A 209 -18.92 -2.47 4.56
C SER A 209 -18.75 -0.98 4.84
N LEU A 210 -18.86 -0.61 6.12
CA LEU A 210 -18.49 0.69 6.64
C LEU A 210 -17.20 0.54 7.44
N ARG A 211 -16.35 1.57 7.40
CA ARG A 211 -15.12 1.66 8.19
C ARG A 211 -15.00 3.04 8.81
N VAL A 212 -14.68 3.06 10.10
CA VAL A 212 -14.24 4.26 10.81
C VAL A 212 -12.83 4.03 11.32
N THR A 213 -11.94 4.97 11.02
CA THR A 213 -10.56 4.97 11.45
C THR A 213 -10.35 6.14 12.40
N ALA A 214 -10.05 5.87 13.67
CA ALA A 214 -9.52 6.89 14.57
C ALA A 214 -7.99 6.85 14.51
N SER A 215 -7.33 8.00 14.48
CA SER A 215 -5.87 8.09 14.47
C SER A 215 -5.34 9.29 15.24
N ILE A 216 -4.22 9.13 15.93
CA ILE A 216 -3.45 10.25 16.50
C ILE A 216 -2.12 10.31 15.76
N ALA A 217 -1.80 11.50 15.22
CA ALA A 217 -0.55 11.74 14.55
C ALA A 217 0.64 11.41 15.48
N PRO A 218 1.69 10.75 14.95
CA PRO A 218 2.88 10.49 15.72
C PRO A 218 3.57 11.83 16.03
N LYS A 219 4.32 11.90 17.12
CA LYS A 219 5.21 13.04 17.34
C LYS A 219 6.23 13.10 16.19
N PRO A 220 6.48 14.28 15.60
CA PRO A 220 7.49 14.40 14.55
C PRO A 220 8.85 13.95 15.11
N LEU A 221 9.57 13.15 14.32
CA LEU A 221 10.94 12.76 14.65
C LEU A 221 11.86 13.96 14.43
N ASN A 222 12.00 14.80 15.45
CA ASN A 222 13.07 15.78 15.50
C ASN A 222 14.39 15.02 15.77
N ASN A 223 15.37 15.13 14.87
CA ASN A 223 16.70 14.50 14.92
C ASN A 223 16.81 13.01 14.54
N LEU A 224 16.43 12.63 13.31
CA LEU A 224 16.95 11.39 12.69
C LEU A 224 18.43 11.50 12.27
N TYR A 225 18.99 12.70 12.28
CA TYR A 225 20.41 12.96 12.07
C TYR A 225 21.07 13.19 13.44
N VAL A 226 21.70 12.15 13.98
CA VAL A 226 22.86 12.37 14.85
C VAL A 226 24.03 12.44 13.88
N SER A 227 24.67 13.60 13.76
CA SER A 227 25.88 13.75 12.95
C SER A 227 26.91 12.69 13.37
N PRO A 228 27.63 12.08 12.41
CA PRO A 228 28.66 11.09 12.71
C PRO A 228 29.81 11.68 13.55
#